data_AF-W9VB00-F1
#
_entry.id   AF-W9VB00-F1
#
_cell.length_a   1.000
_cell.length_b   1.000
_cell.length_c   1.000
_cell.angle_alpha   90.00
_cell.angle_beta   90.00
_cell.angle_gamma   90.00
#
_symmetry.space_group_name_H-M   'P 1'
#
loop_
_entity.id
_entity.type
_entity.pdbx_description
1 polymer ?
#
loop_
_entity_poly.entity_id
_entity_poly.type
_entity_poly.pdbx_seq_one_letter_code
_entity_poly.pdbx_strand_id
1 'polypeptide(L)' 'MLVEIDLGRIRPKSVRINISLPETMVRRIDSHAKAGHMSRSAFLAQAAREAIERAGRKP' A
#
# COMPACT_ATOMS: atom_id res chain seq x y z
N MET A 1 -8.60 -35.37 -6.13
CA MET A 1 -7.30 -34.68 -6.22
C MET A 1 -7.24 -33.67 -5.08
N LEU A 2 -6.35 -33.88 -4.11
CA LEU A 2 -6.11 -32.93 -3.02
C LEU A 2 -4.93 -32.05 -3.46
N VAL A 3 -5.14 -30.75 -3.52
CA VAL A 3 -4.06 -29.78 -3.78
C VAL A 3 -3.69 -29.19 -2.43
N GLU A 4 -2.47 -29.46 -1.96
CA GLU A 4 -1.90 -28.73 -0.84
C GLU A 4 -1.59 -27.31 -1.29
N ILE A 5 -2.42 -26.39 -0.84
CA ILE A 5 -2.20 -24.97 -1.02
C ILE A 5 -1.55 -24.46 0.26
N ASP A 6 -0.28 -24.07 0.17
CA ASP A 6 0.39 -23.35 1.26
C ASP A 6 -0.26 -21.96 1.43
N LEU A 7 -1.23 -21.88 2.34
CA LEU A 7 -1.94 -20.65 2.68
C LEU A 7 -1.00 -19.54 3.20
N GLY A 8 0.22 -19.90 3.65
CA GLY A 8 1.25 -18.96 4.05
C GLY A 8 1.79 -18.11 2.89
N ARG A 9 1.74 -18.63 1.66
CA ARG A 9 2.05 -17.88 0.43
C ARG A 9 0.88 -17.04 -0.08
N ILE A 10 -0.35 -17.36 0.34
CA ILE A 10 -1.58 -16.69 -0.10
C ILE A 10 -1.94 -15.50 0.80
N ARG A 11 -1.52 -15.50 2.07
CA ARG A 11 -1.71 -14.36 2.97
C ARG A 11 -0.39 -13.59 3.11
N PRO A 12 -0.10 -12.60 2.24
CA PRO A 12 1.06 -11.75 2.45
C PRO A 12 0.91 -11.06 3.80
N LYS A 13 1.80 -11.37 4.73
CA LYS A 13 1.83 -10.73 6.05
C LYS A 13 2.09 -9.24 5.85
N SER A 14 1.29 -8.39 6.50
CA SER A 14 1.56 -6.96 6.52
C SER A 14 2.88 -6.70 7.26
N VAL A 15 3.83 -6.04 6.60
CA VAL A 15 5.11 -5.64 7.17
C VAL A 15 5.03 -4.17 7.57
N ARG A 16 5.36 -3.85 8.82
CA ARG A 16 5.42 -2.47 9.31
C ARG A 16 6.75 -1.84 8.90
N ILE A 17 6.69 -0.63 8.38
CA ILE A 17 7.85 0.18 8.04
C ILE A 17 7.78 1.52 8.78
N ASN A 18 8.93 2.05 9.17
CA ASN A 18 9.07 3.41 9.68
C ASN A 18 9.70 4.28 8.60
N ILE A 19 9.06 5.39 8.25
CA ILE A 19 9.53 6.30 7.20
C ILE A 19 9.44 7.74 7.69
N SER A 20 10.35 8.58 7.21
CA SER A 20 10.32 10.03 7.44
C SER A 20 9.70 10.72 6.24
N LEU A 21 8.77 11.64 6.48
CA LEU A 21 8.11 12.46 5.46
C LEU A 21 8.02 13.91 5.95
N PRO A 22 7.99 14.91 5.05
CA PRO A 22 7.69 16.28 5.43
C PRO A 22 6.33 16.38 6.14
N GLU A 23 6.24 17.19 7.20
CA GLU A 23 5.01 17.32 8.00
C GLU A 23 3.80 17.73 7.15
N THR A 24 3.99 18.68 6.24
CA THR A 24 2.93 19.15 5.33
C THR A 24 2.40 18.01 4.44
N MET A 25 3.25 17.07 4.05
CA MET A 25 2.86 15.89 3.27
C MET A 25 2.05 14.91 4.13
N VAL A 26 2.47 14.67 5.37
CA VAL A 26 1.72 13.80 6.31
C VAL A 26 0.31 14.35 6.54
N ARG A 27 0.18 15.67 6.74
CA ARG A 27 -1.14 16.32 6.90
C ARG A 27 -2.03 16.11 5.67
N ARG A 28 -1.48 16.23 4.46
CA ARG A 28 -2.23 15.98 3.21
C ARG A 28 -2.67 14.52 3.08
N ILE A 29 -1.78 13.58 3.42
CA ILE A 29 -2.11 12.14 3.44
C ILE A 29 -3.28 11.88 4.39
N ASP A 30 -3.25 12.45 5.59
CA ASP A 30 -4.30 12.28 6.60
C ASP A 30 -5.65 12.82 6.11
N SER A 31 -5.67 14.00 5.49
CA SER A 31 -6.89 14.58 4.92
C SER A 31 -7.48 13.70 3.82
N HIS A 32 -6.65 13.22 2.88
CA HIS A 32 -7.10 12.36 1.78
C HIS A 32 -7.59 11.00 2.27
N ALA A 33 -6.83 10.36 3.16
CA ALA A 33 -7.18 9.05 3.70
C ALA A 33 -8.52 9.13 4.46
N LYS A 34 -8.71 10.18 5.27
CA LYS A 34 -9.97 10.41 6.00
C LYS A 34 -11.15 10.64 5.06
N ALA A 35 -10.98 11.45 4.02
CA ALA A 35 -12.03 11.72 3.04
C ALA A 35 -12.45 10.45 2.27
N GLY A 36 -11.51 9.55 2.01
CA GLY A 36 -11.76 8.26 1.35
C GLY A 36 -12.10 7.09 2.29
N HIS A 37 -12.38 7.36 3.58
CA HIS A 37 -12.64 6.34 4.61
C HIS A 37 -11.57 5.23 4.68
N MET A 38 -10.30 5.58 4.43
CA MET A 38 -9.17 4.67 4.41
C MET A 38 -8.09 5.07 5.43
N SER A 39 -7.18 4.14 5.75
CA SER A 39 -6.02 4.43 6.59
C SER A 39 -4.87 5.05 5.77
N ARG A 40 -3.90 5.68 6.45
CA ARG A 40 -2.66 6.15 5.81
C ARG A 40 -1.93 5.04 5.07
N SER A 41 -1.86 3.85 5.67
CA SER A 41 -1.18 2.70 5.08
C SER A 41 -1.91 2.19 3.83
N ALA A 42 -3.25 2.22 3.82
CA ALA A 42 -4.03 1.88 2.63
C ALA A 42 -3.79 2.88 1.50
N PHE A 43 -3.83 4.18 1.80
CA PHE A 43 -3.53 5.24 0.83
C PHE A 43 -2.13 5.09 0.22
N LEU A 44 -1.10 4.92 1.08
CA LEU A 44 0.28 4.75 0.63
C LEU A 44 0.47 3.47 -0.18
N ALA A 45 -0.17 2.37 0.20
CA ALA A 45 -0.11 1.12 -0.54
C ALA A 45 -0.75 1.23 -1.93
N GLN A 46 -1.89 1.92 -2.05
CA GLN A 46 -2.51 2.20 -3.34
C GLN A 46 -1.62 3.06 -4.22
N ALA A 47 -1.11 4.18 -3.69
CA ALA A 47 -0.21 5.06 -4.44
C ALA A 47 1.06 4.35 -4.91
N ALA A 48 1.65 3.50 -4.04
CA ALA A 48 2.81 2.69 -4.39
C ALA A 48 2.49 1.69 -5.52
N ARG A 49 1.33 1.02 -5.45
CA ARG A 49 0.87 0.10 -6.49
C ARG A 49 0.75 0.80 -7.85
N GLU A 50 0.06 1.94 -7.90
CA GLU A 50 -0.12 2.72 -9.12
C GLU A 50 1.22 3.22 -9.69
N ALA A 51 2.15 3.62 -8.83
CA ALA A 51 3.50 4.02 -9.24
C ALA A 51 4.29 2.86 -9.84
N ILE A 52 4.23 1.67 -9.23
CA ILE A 52 4.89 0.45 -9.74
C ILE A 52 4.30 0.02 -11.08
N GLU A 53 2.98 -0.01 -11.21
CA GLU A 53 2.30 -0.36 -12.47
C GLU A 53 2.67 0.61 -13.60
N ARG A 54 2.75 1.91 -13.29
CA ARG A 54 3.18 2.95 -14.22
C ARG A 54 4.64 2.78 -14.64
N ALA A 55 5.53 2.46 -13.70
CA ALA A 55 6.94 2.21 -13.99
C ALA A 55 7.16 0.94 -14.84
N GLY A 56 6.32 -0.08 -14.66
CA GLY A 56 6.33 -1.30 -15.47
C GLY A 56 5.77 -1.10 -16.88
N ARG A 57 4.88 -0.12 -17.06
CA ARG A 57 4.47 0.43 -18.37
C ARG A 57 5.58 1.35 -18.91
N LYS A 58 6.74 0.78 -19.23
CA LYS A 58 7.69 1.47 -20.11
C LYS A 58 7.08 1.49 -21.53
N PRO A 59 7.12 2.62 -22.26
CA PRO A 59 6.62 2.68 -23.64
C PRO A 59 7.39 1.74 -24.58
#